data_AF-A0A1Q7WQ39-F1
#
_entry.id   AF-A0A1Q7WQ39-F1
#
_cell.length_a   1.000
_cell.length_b   1.000
_cell.length_c   1.000
_cell.angle_alpha   90.00
_cell.angle_beta   90.00
_cell.angle_gamma   90.00
#
_symmetry.space_group_name_H-M   'P 1'
#
loop_
_entity.id
_entity.type
_entity.pdbx_description
1 polymer ?
#
loop_
_entity_poly.entity_id
_entity_poly.type
_entity_poly.pdbx_seq_one_letter_code
_entity_poly.pdbx_strand_id
1 'polypeptide(L)'
;MRTEAQAGGPPAPAGLPSDFLSAPEYDLRSSQMALTYDERDESFTFTVTPVEIILEQEQEQEEPQLLIQEDEAISFQFSQQQAQELAGTINVLMTGGRPVCPLCGTPLDGGPHACVKQNGYHEIVQVIEEEDEEE
;
A
#
# COMPACT_ATOMS: atom_id res chain seq x y z
N MET A 1 3.98 -2.51 -33.80
CA MET A 1 4.48 -2.46 -32.40
C MET A 1 3.81 -1.29 -31.73
N ARG A 2 2.89 -1.57 -30.80
CA ARG A 2 2.15 -0.54 -30.06
C ARG A 2 3.04 -0.17 -28.87
N THR A 3 3.54 1.06 -28.84
CA THR A 3 4.38 1.55 -27.75
C THR A 3 3.48 1.74 -26.54
N GLU A 4 3.45 0.75 -25.65
CA GLU A 4 2.83 0.92 -24.34
C GLU A 4 3.59 2.02 -23.60
N ALA A 5 2.87 2.90 -22.92
CA ALA A 5 3.49 3.88 -22.04
C ALA A 5 4.07 3.11 -20.84
N GLN A 6 5.27 2.56 -21.01
CA GLN A 6 6.05 2.05 -19.90
C GLN A 6 6.50 3.28 -19.13
N ALA A 7 5.85 3.58 -18.00
CA ALA A 7 6.55 4.35 -16.99
C ALA A 7 7.76 3.49 -16.64
N GLY A 8 8.96 3.94 -17.00
CA GLY A 8 10.16 3.42 -16.36
C GLY A 8 9.92 3.45 -14.84
N GLY A 9 10.39 2.43 -14.12
CA GLY A 9 10.21 2.35 -12.68
C GLY A 9 10.51 3.72 -12.07
N PRO A 10 9.58 4.31 -11.29
CA PRO A 10 9.75 5.68 -10.83
C PRO A 10 11.08 5.80 -10.10
N PRO A 11 11.86 6.86 -10.36
CA PRO A 11 13.03 7.11 -9.52
C PRO A 11 12.55 7.22 -8.08
N ALA A 12 13.26 6.57 -7.16
CA ALA A 12 13.00 6.72 -5.73
C ALA A 12 12.96 8.22 -5.39
N PRO A 13 11.95 8.70 -4.63
CA PRO A 13 11.86 10.11 -4.33
C PRO A 13 13.15 10.60 -3.68
N ALA A 14 13.63 11.75 -4.14
CA ALA A 14 14.89 12.31 -3.65
C ALA A 14 14.79 12.61 -2.15
N GLY A 15 15.79 12.18 -1.38
CA GLY A 15 15.84 12.40 0.07
C GLY A 15 15.42 11.21 0.92
N LEU A 16 15.12 10.06 0.32
CA LEU A 16 14.97 8.81 1.06
C LEU A 16 16.32 8.27 1.57
N PRO A 17 16.32 7.53 2.71
CA PRO A 17 17.45 6.71 3.12
C PRO A 17 17.89 5.74 2.02
N SER A 18 19.20 5.47 1.92
CA SER A 18 19.75 4.58 0.88
C SER A 18 19.30 3.12 1.01
N ASP A 19 18.87 2.74 2.21
CA ASP A 19 18.35 1.43 2.58
C ASP A 19 16.80 1.37 2.58
N PHE A 20 16.13 2.39 2.05
CA PHE A 20 14.68 2.39 1.94
C PHE A 20 14.20 1.26 1.02
N LEU A 21 13.30 0.42 1.53
CA LEU A 21 12.83 -0.77 0.83
C LEU A 21 11.98 -0.40 -0.39
N SER A 22 12.22 -1.09 -1.52
CA SER A 22 11.45 -0.92 -2.76
C SER A 22 10.13 -1.71 -2.76
N ALA A 23 10.03 -2.74 -1.91
CA ALA A 23 8.84 -3.56 -1.72
C ALA A 23 8.78 -4.01 -0.25
N PRO A 24 7.58 -4.14 0.33
CA PRO A 24 7.44 -4.69 1.67
C PRO A 24 7.76 -6.19 1.69
N GLU A 25 8.39 -6.66 2.77
CA GLU A 25 8.57 -8.11 3.02
C GLU A 25 7.28 -8.77 3.51
N TYR A 26 6.44 -8.00 4.19
CA TYR A 26 5.15 -8.43 4.73
C TYR A 26 4.07 -7.42 4.35
N ASP A 27 2.92 -7.93 3.92
CA ASP A 27 1.71 -7.14 3.66
C ASP A 27 0.57 -7.67 4.53
N LEU A 28 -0.21 -6.76 5.09
CA LEU A 28 -1.35 -7.10 5.93
C LEU A 28 -2.45 -6.04 5.77
N ARG A 29 -3.69 -6.48 5.98
CA ARG A 29 -4.84 -5.59 6.07
C ARG A 29 -5.07 -5.27 7.54
N SER A 30 -5.39 -4.00 7.83
CA SER A 30 -5.72 -3.57 9.18
C SER A 30 -6.91 -2.64 9.16
N SER A 31 -7.82 -2.83 10.11
CA SER A 31 -8.93 -1.91 10.39
C SER A 31 -8.59 -0.93 11.52
N GLN A 32 -7.58 -1.24 12.34
CA GLN A 32 -7.24 -0.50 13.55
C GLN A 32 -5.73 -0.30 13.69
N MET A 33 -5.36 0.98 13.77
CA MET A 33 -4.01 1.44 14.08
C MET A 33 -4.05 2.39 15.28
N ALA A 34 -3.10 2.27 16.19
CA ALA A 34 -3.01 3.12 17.38
C ALA A 34 -1.59 3.65 17.56
N LEU A 35 -1.47 4.92 17.93
CA LEU A 35 -0.19 5.54 18.31
C LEU A 35 -0.33 6.14 19.71
N THR A 36 0.52 5.72 20.63
CA THR A 36 0.56 6.23 22.00
C THR A 36 1.94 6.79 22.32
N TYR A 37 2.01 7.69 23.30
CA TYR A 37 3.26 8.27 23.80
C TYR A 37 3.31 8.07 25.32
N ASP A 38 4.38 7.47 25.83
CA ASP A 38 4.66 7.39 27.27
C ASP A 38 5.67 8.48 27.64
N GLU A 39 5.23 9.42 28.47
CA GLU A 39 6.05 10.55 28.93
C GLU A 39 7.19 10.12 29.86
N ARG A 40 7.08 8.96 30.53
CA ARG A 40 8.09 8.49 31.48
C ARG A 40 9.30 7.91 30.76
N ASP A 41 9.04 7.19 29.68
CA ASP A 41 10.06 6.52 28.86
C ASP A 41 10.41 7.33 27.60
N GLU A 42 9.78 8.50 27.40
CA GLU A 42 9.93 9.39 26.24
C GLU A 42 9.84 8.63 24.89
N SER A 43 8.91 7.68 24.83
CA SER A 43 8.80 6.73 23.72
C SER A 43 7.40 6.67 23.14
N PHE A 44 7.33 6.39 21.84
CA PHE A 44 6.10 6.12 21.12
C PHE A 44 5.92 4.62 20.95
N THR A 45 4.67 4.17 21.03
CA THR A 45 4.25 2.82 20.65
C THR A 45 3.21 2.91 19.54
N PHE A 46 3.52 2.33 18.38
CA PHE A 46 2.61 2.20 17.26
C PHE A 46 2.14 0.75 17.16
N THR A 47 0.84 0.52 17.25
CA THR A 47 0.23 -0.81 17.19
C THR A 47 -0.67 -0.91 15.96
N VAL A 48 -0.55 -2.01 15.23
CA VAL A 48 -1.38 -2.36 14.07
C VAL A 48 -2.03 -3.70 14.35
N THR A 49 -3.36 -3.74 14.31
CA THR A 49 -4.13 -4.97 14.51
C THR A 49 -4.61 -5.49 13.15
N PRO A 50 -4.20 -6.69 12.72
CA PRO A 50 -4.63 -7.27 11.46
C PRO A 50 -6.14 -7.54 11.41
N VAL A 51 -6.69 -7.54 10.20
CA VAL A 51 -8.06 -7.95 9.92
C VAL A 51 -8.09 -8.93 8.76
N GLU A 52 -8.83 -10.02 8.95
CA GLU A 52 -9.14 -10.98 7.89
C GLU A 52 -10.53 -10.70 7.33
N ILE A 53 -10.67 -10.83 6.01
CA ILE A 53 -11.96 -10.71 5.32
C ILE A 53 -12.40 -12.11 4.94
N ILE A 54 -13.46 -12.59 5.58
CA ILE A 54 -14.01 -13.91 5.33
C ILE A 54 -15.18 -13.75 4.36
N LEU A 55 -15.11 -14.49 3.25
CA LEU A 55 -16.18 -14.62 2.27
C LEU A 55 -16.76 -16.03 2.40
N GLU A 56 -18.01 -16.14 2.85
CA GLU A 56 -18.71 -17.42 2.91
C GLU A 56 -19.15 -17.81 1.49
N GLN A 57 -18.52 -18.84 0.93
CA GLN A 57 -18.71 -19.25 -0.48
C GLN A 57 -20.05 -19.95 -0.75
N GLU A 58 -20.86 -20.23 0.27
CA GLU A 58 -22.05 -21.08 0.15
C GLU A 58 -23.35 -20.29 -0.13
N GLN A 59 -23.34 -18.96 -0.05
CA GLN A 59 -24.50 -18.13 -0.39
C GLN A 59 -24.04 -16.86 -1.12
N GLU A 60 -24.44 -16.72 -2.39
CA GLU A 60 -24.09 -15.61 -3.30
C GLU A 60 -24.58 -14.21 -2.84
N GLN A 61 -25.06 -14.05 -1.60
CA GLN A 61 -25.73 -12.84 -1.09
C GLN A 61 -25.30 -12.41 0.33
N GLU A 62 -24.31 -13.06 0.96
CA GLU A 62 -23.85 -12.65 2.30
C GLU A 62 -22.83 -11.51 2.26
N GLU A 63 -22.94 -10.58 3.22
CA GLU A 63 -22.01 -9.46 3.38
C GLU A 63 -20.65 -9.98 3.90
N PRO A 64 -19.51 -9.44 3.40
CA PRO A 64 -18.19 -9.87 3.86
C PRO A 64 -18.03 -9.63 5.36
N GLN A 65 -17.60 -10.65 6.09
CA GLN A 65 -17.36 -10.57 7.52
C GLN A 65 -15.91 -10.15 7.78
N LEU A 66 -15.72 -9.19 8.70
CA LEU A 66 -14.39 -8.72 9.13
C LEU A 66 -14.04 -9.35 10.48
N LEU A 67 -12.97 -10.14 10.51
CA LEU A 67 -12.44 -10.74 11.74
C LEU A 67 -11.19 -9.98 12.18
N ILE A 68 -11.24 -9.36 13.36
CA ILE A 68 -10.11 -8.62 13.93
C ILE A 68 -9.22 -9.59 14.71
N GLN A 69 -7.94 -9.69 14.34
CA GLN A 69 -6.97 -10.58 14.98
C GLN A 69 -6.18 -9.84 16.07
N GLU A 70 -6.78 -9.69 17.24
CA GLU A 70 -6.18 -8.94 18.36
C GLU A 70 -4.88 -9.59 18.87
N ASP A 71 -4.78 -10.91 18.82
CA ASP A 71 -3.61 -11.70 19.24
C ASP A 71 -2.45 -11.63 18.25
N GLU A 72 -2.71 -11.22 17.00
CA GLU A 72 -1.70 -10.96 15.98
C GLU A 72 -1.28 -9.49 15.88
N ALA A 73 -1.67 -8.66 16.85
CA ALA A 73 -1.31 -7.25 16.85
C ALA A 73 0.21 -7.04 16.88
N ILE A 74 0.72 -6.27 15.92
CA ILE A 74 2.14 -5.92 15.82
C ILE A 74 2.35 -4.56 16.46
N SER A 75 3.31 -4.46 17.38
CA SER A 75 3.65 -3.20 18.04
C SER A 75 5.11 -2.81 17.82
N PHE A 76 5.33 -1.55 17.46
CA PHE A 76 6.63 -0.94 17.26
C PHE A 76 6.85 0.10 18.34
N GLN A 77 7.99 0.04 19.03
CA GLN A 77 8.39 1.07 19.98
C GLN A 77 9.57 1.86 19.42
N PHE A 78 9.51 3.19 19.50
CA PHE A 78 10.54 4.07 18.98
C PHE A 78 10.64 5.36 19.79
N SER A 79 11.84 5.96 19.79
CA SER A 79 12.11 7.22 20.50
C SER A 79 11.49 8.42 19.79
N GLN A 80 11.39 9.55 20.51
CA GLN A 80 10.97 10.81 19.90
C GLN A 80 11.87 11.24 18.72
N GLN A 81 13.18 10.99 18.80
CA GLN A 81 14.09 11.28 17.69
C GLN A 81 13.77 10.44 16.45
N GLN A 82 13.59 9.13 16.63
CA GLN A 82 13.21 8.23 15.54
C GLN A 82 11.86 8.62 14.93
N ALA A 83 10.90 9.07 15.75
CA ALA A 83 9.61 9.56 15.27
C ALA A 83 9.76 10.78 14.35
N GLN A 84 10.65 11.72 14.69
CA GLN A 84 10.91 12.92 13.87
C GLN A 84 11.58 12.56 12.53
N GLU A 85 12.55 11.65 12.56
CA GLU A 85 13.22 11.15 11.35
C GLU A 85 12.23 10.39 10.44
N LEU A 86 11.38 9.55 11.03
CA LEU A 86 10.31 8.83 10.32
C LEU A 86 9.30 9.81 9.69
N ALA A 87 8.85 10.82 10.44
CA ALA A 87 7.92 11.83 9.93
C ALA A 87 8.51 12.61 8.75
N GLY A 88 9.80 12.95 8.80
CA GLY A 88 10.51 13.56 7.68
C GLY A 88 10.51 12.68 6.42
N THR A 89 10.82 11.39 6.60
CA THR A 89 10.83 10.41 5.50
C THR A 89 9.44 10.21 4.90
N ILE A 90 8.40 10.08 5.74
CA ILE A 90 7.00 9.98 5.29
C ILE A 90 6.60 11.22 4.48
N ASN A 91 7.00 12.42 4.92
CA ASN A 91 6.66 13.63 4.19
C ASN A 91 7.32 13.68 2.79
N VAL A 92 8.59 13.24 2.68
CA VAL A 92 9.27 13.11 1.38
C VAL A 92 8.52 12.14 0.46
N LEU A 93 8.09 10.98 0.98
CA LEU A 93 7.30 10.00 0.23
C LEU A 93 5.96 10.56 -0.25
N MET A 94 5.19 11.14 0.67
CA MET A 94 3.85 11.64 0.39
C MET A 94 3.87 12.81 -0.60
N THR A 95 4.88 13.68 -0.52
CA THR A 95 5.03 14.82 -1.43
C THR A 95 5.55 14.43 -2.81
N GLY A 96 6.29 13.33 -2.94
CA GLY A 96 6.74 12.80 -4.23
C GLY A 96 5.57 12.35 -5.12
N GLY A 97 4.49 11.86 -4.51
CA GLY A 97 3.32 11.37 -5.23
C GLY A 97 3.60 10.16 -6.13
N ARG A 98 2.54 9.54 -6.65
CA ARG A 98 2.71 8.55 -7.73
C ARG A 98 2.95 9.27 -9.05
N PRO A 99 3.84 8.78 -9.93
CA PRO A 99 3.95 9.33 -11.28
C PRO A 99 2.58 9.30 -11.96
N VAL A 100 2.25 10.35 -12.70
CA VAL A 100 0.96 10.46 -13.40
C VAL A 100 1.11 10.09 -14.87
N CYS A 101 0.08 9.48 -15.46
CA CYS A 101 0.04 9.22 -16.89
C CYS A 101 0.08 10.55 -17.66
N PRO A 102 1.02 10.77 -18.59
CA PRO A 102 1.12 12.03 -19.34
C PRO A 102 -0.07 12.26 -20.29
N LEU A 103 -0.91 11.25 -20.54
CA LEU A 103 -2.05 11.32 -21.45
C LEU A 103 -3.39 11.56 -20.74
N CYS A 104 -3.67 10.83 -19.66
CA CYS A 104 -4.94 10.94 -18.92
C CYS A 104 -4.81 11.59 -17.54
N GLY A 105 -3.59 11.80 -17.02
CA GLY A 105 -3.35 12.44 -15.72
C GLY A 105 -3.64 11.58 -14.49
N THR A 106 -4.02 10.31 -14.66
CA THR A 106 -4.26 9.40 -13.53
C THR A 106 -2.94 8.92 -12.91
N PRO A 107 -2.88 8.72 -11.57
CA PRO A 107 -1.76 8.06 -10.91
C PRO A 107 -1.44 6.69 -11.55
N LEU A 108 -0.16 6.36 -11.60
CA LEU A 108 0.35 5.07 -12.08
C LEU A 108 0.82 4.22 -10.91
N ASP A 109 0.49 2.94 -10.95
CA ASP A 109 0.71 2.00 -9.83
C ASP A 109 1.83 0.98 -10.12
N GLY A 110 2.75 1.33 -11.03
CA GLY A 110 3.91 0.51 -11.39
C GLY A 110 3.65 -0.66 -12.35
N GLY A 111 2.40 -1.12 -12.47
CA GLY A 111 1.97 -2.15 -13.43
C GLY A 111 1.52 -1.60 -14.81
N PRO A 112 1.02 -2.49 -15.71
CA PRO A 112 0.45 -2.07 -16.99
C PRO A 112 -0.74 -1.13 -16.78
N HIS A 113 -0.67 0.05 -17.38
CA HIS A 113 -1.70 1.08 -17.23
C HIS A 113 -2.62 1.14 -18.45
N ALA A 114 -3.91 0.86 -18.24
CA ALA A 114 -4.93 0.99 -19.27
C ALA A 114 -5.36 2.46 -19.45
N CYS A 115 -4.62 3.21 -20.27
CA CYS A 115 -4.93 4.62 -20.53
C CYS A 115 -6.18 4.77 -21.41
N VAL A 116 -7.26 5.36 -20.86
CA VAL A 116 -8.51 5.65 -21.60
C VAL A 116 -8.29 6.44 -22.90
N LYS A 117 -7.25 7.29 -22.95
CA LYS A 117 -6.88 8.07 -24.15
C LYS A 117 -6.25 7.22 -25.25
N GLN A 118 -5.53 6.14 -24.89
CA GLN A 118 -4.92 5.20 -25.85
C GLN A 118 -5.85 4.03 -26.19
N ASN A 119 -6.81 3.72 -25.32
CA ASN A 119 -7.77 2.64 -25.52
C ASN A 119 -9.01 3.05 -26.32
N GLY A 120 -9.05 4.26 -26.91
CA GLY A 120 -10.18 4.69 -27.73
C GLY A 120 -11.54 4.69 -27.01
N TYR A 121 -11.54 4.85 -25.68
CA TYR A 121 -12.73 4.73 -24.81
C TYR A 121 -13.37 3.34 -24.74
N HIS A 122 -12.66 2.27 -25.13
CA HIS A 122 -13.12 0.92 -24.82
C HIS A 122 -13.15 0.67 -23.31
N GLU A 123 -14.16 -0.09 -22.87
CA GLU A 123 -14.30 -0.54 -21.49
C GLU A 123 -13.03 -1.26 -21.04
N ILE A 124 -12.53 -0.87 -19.86
CA ILE A 124 -11.35 -1.47 -19.26
C ILE A 124 -11.86 -2.56 -18.32
N VAL A 125 -11.77 -3.81 -18.76
CA VAL A 125 -12.03 -4.98 -17.91
C VAL A 125 -10.70 -5.39 -17.30
N GLN A 126 -10.55 -5.24 -15.98
CA GLN A 126 -9.42 -5.82 -15.26
C GLN A 126 -9.70 -7.30 -15.08
N VAL A 127 -9.00 -8.15 -15.84
CA VAL A 127 -8.97 -9.60 -15.60
C VAL A 127 -7.92 -9.82 -14.52
N ILE A 128 -8.36 -10.22 -13.34
CA ILE A 128 -7.48 -10.68 -12.28
C ILE A 128 -7.23 -12.15 -12.61
N GLU A 129 -6.02 -12.49 -13.04
CA GLU A 129 -5.62 -13.89 -13.15
C GLU A 129 -5.43 -14.40 -11.72
N GLU A 130 -6.34 -15.25 -11.26
CA GLU A 130 -6.13 -16.06 -10.06
C GLU A 130 -4.92 -16.96 -10.39
N GLU A 131 -3.80 -16.80 -9.67
CA GLU A 131 -2.70 -17.75 -9.75
C GLU A 131 -3.23 -19.08 -9.21
N ASP A 132 -3.53 -20.00 -10.12
CA ASP A 132 -3.84 -21.39 -9.79
C ASP A 132 -2.69 -21.95 -8.93
N GLU A 133 -2.93 -22.10 -7.61
CA GLU A 133 -2.08 -22.91 -6.74
C GLU A 133 -2.16 -24.36 -7.22
N GLU A 134 -1.24 -24.75 -8.10
CA GLU A 134 -1.05 -26.15 -8.48
C GLU A 134 -0.50 -26.95 -7.26
N GLU A 135 -1.28 -27.97 -6.90
CA GLU A 135 -1.15 -28.99 -5.81
C GLU A 135 0.26 -29.40 -5.32
#